data_AF-A0A2S5CZL3-F1
#
_entry.id   AF-A0A2S5CZL3-F1
#
_cell.length_a   1.000
_cell.length_b   1.000
_cell.length_c   1.000
_cell.angle_alpha   90.00
_cell.angle_beta   90.00
_cell.angle_gamma   90.00
#
_symmetry.space_group_name_H-M   'P 1'
#
loop_
_entity.id
_entity.type
_entity.pdbx_description
1 polymer ?
#
loop_
_entity_poly.entity_id
_entity_poly.type
_entity_poly.pdbx_seq_one_letter_code
_entity_poly.pdbx_strand_id
1 'polypeptide(L)' 'MEKHLEGLTLVQKRLVKAYATSIMGEVRTVKDVKPEDLQRYVELEIAEREIAHLAK' A
#
# COMPACT_ATOMS: atom_id res chain seq x y z
N MET A 1 11.40 -6.29 -7.84
CA MET A 1 10.91 -4.96 -8.26
C MET A 1 9.41 -4.96 -8.04
N GLU A 2 8.88 -4.01 -7.28
CA GLU A 2 7.45 -3.92 -6.90
C GLU A 2 6.61 -3.49 -8.10
N LYS A 3 6.18 -4.47 -8.91
CA LYS A 3 5.46 -4.23 -10.17
C LYS A 3 4.14 -3.47 -9.96
N HIS A 4 3.46 -3.72 -8.84
CA HIS A 4 2.21 -3.05 -8.51
C HIS A 4 2.37 -1.55 -8.25
N LEU A 5 3.58 -1.06 -8.01
CA LEU A 5 3.88 0.37 -7.81
C LEU A 5 4.49 1.04 -9.05
N GLU A 6 4.47 0.37 -10.20
CA GLU A 6 4.94 0.94 -11.46
C GLU A 6 4.12 2.17 -11.87
N GLY A 7 4.77 3.18 -12.45
CA GLY A 7 4.16 4.45 -12.80
C GLY A 7 4.06 5.48 -11.66
N LEU A 8 4.26 5.08 -10.40
CA LEU A 8 4.28 6.01 -9.28
C LEU A 8 5.61 6.75 -9.15
N THR A 9 5.54 8.02 -8.75
CA THR A 9 6.72 8.78 -8.30
C THR A 9 7.30 8.18 -7.01
N LEU A 10 8.55 8.51 -6.69
CA LEU A 10 9.19 8.05 -5.45
C LEU A 10 8.39 8.44 -4.19
N VAL A 11 7.81 9.64 -4.18
CA VAL A 11 7.01 10.14 -3.04
C VAL A 11 5.71 9.33 -2.91
N GLN A 12 5.00 9.09 -4.02
CA GLN A 12 3.78 8.28 -4.01
C GLN A 12 4.06 6.85 -3.54
N LYS A 13 5.16 6.23 -3.98
CA LYS A 13 5.58 4.89 -3.51
C LYS A 13 5.76 4.85 -1.99
N ARG A 14 6.44 5.86 -1.42
CA ARG A 14 6.63 5.98 0.02
C ARG A 14 5.30 6.14 0.75
N LEU A 15 4.41 6.97 0.20
CA LEU A 15 3.10 7.22 0.78
C LEU A 15 2.23 5.97 0.78
N VAL A 16 2.18 5.22 -0.33
CA VAL A 16 1.49 3.93 -0.44
C VAL A 16 1.97 2.95 0.64
N LYS A 17 3.29 2.78 0.78
CA LYS A 17 3.86 1.88 1.80
C LYS A 17 3.55 2.31 3.23
N ALA A 18 3.57 3.62 3.50
CA ALA A 18 3.25 4.16 4.81
C ALA A 18 1.77 3.93 5.17
N TYR A 19 0.87 4.16 4.21
CA TYR A 19 -0.56 3.87 4.38
C TYR A 19 -0.80 2.38 4.60
N ALA A 20 -0.22 1.51 3.77
CA ALA A 20 -0.31 0.06 3.94
C ALA A 20 0.13 -0.39 5.33
N THR A 21 1.29 0.09 5.82
CA THR A 21 1.75 -0.19 7.18
C THR A 21 0.75 0.28 8.24
N SER A 22 0.22 1.50 8.12
CA SER A 22 -0.73 2.03 9.12
C SER A 22 -2.09 1.31 9.10
N ILE A 23 -2.54 0.83 7.95
CA ILE A 23 -3.81 0.11 7.79
C ILE A 23 -3.66 -1.32 8.32
N MET A 24 -2.57 -2.01 7.98
CA MET A 24 -2.27 -3.34 8.54
C MET A 24 -2.09 -3.30 10.06
N GLY A 25 -1.63 -2.17 10.61
CA GLY A 25 -1.58 -1.92 12.05
C GLY A 25 -2.89 -1.41 12.66
N GLU A 26 -3.99 -1.42 11.92
CA GLU A 26 -5.34 -0.98 12.35
C GLU A 26 -5.42 0.49 12.82
N VAL A 27 -4.42 1.31 12.50
CA VAL A 27 -4.38 2.75 12.86
C VAL A 27 -5.25 3.58 11.91
N ARG A 28 -5.41 3.11 10.67
CA ARG A 28 -6.17 3.79 9.60
C ARG A 28 -6.95 2.77 8.79
N THR A 29 -7.87 3.28 7.97
CA THR A 29 -8.59 2.52 6.95
C THR A 29 -8.19 2.99 5.55
N VAL A 30 -8.55 2.23 4.52
CA VAL A 30 -8.33 2.62 3.11
C VAL A 30 -9.00 3.97 2.77
N LYS A 31 -10.10 4.31 3.46
CA LYS A 31 -10.81 5.58 3.26
C LYS A 31 -9.98 6.82 3.68
N ASP A 32 -8.97 6.62 4.52
CA ASP A 32 -8.07 7.68 4.99
C ASP A 32 -6.91 7.98 4.03
N VAL A 33 -6.78 7.19 2.96
CA VAL A 33 -5.72 7.36 1.95
C VAL A 33 -5.99 8.60 1.12
N LYS A 34 -5.01 9.50 1.10
CA LYS A 34 -4.98 10.70 0.27
C LYS A 34 -3.61 10.84 -0.40
N PRO A 35 -3.54 11.23 -1.68
CA PRO A 35 -4.66 11.42 -2.60
C PRO A 35 -5.39 10.11 -2.93
N GLU A 36 -6.66 10.21 -3.35
CA GLU A 36 -7.57 9.04 -3.49
C GLU A 36 -7.16 8.09 -4.61
N ASP A 37 -6.47 8.60 -5.63
CA ASP A 37 -5.87 7.80 -6.72
C ASP A 37 -4.85 6.76 -6.22
N LEU A 38 -4.30 6.94 -5.02
CA LEU A 38 -3.39 5.97 -4.40
C LEU A 38 -4.09 4.81 -3.67
N GLN A 39 -5.41 4.85 -3.47
CA GLN A 39 -6.13 3.81 -2.71
C GLN A 39 -5.88 2.41 -3.27
N ARG A 40 -6.02 2.24 -4.59
CA ARG A 40 -5.80 0.95 -5.26
C ARG A 40 -4.36 0.44 -5.07
N TYR A 41 -3.38 1.33 -5.09
CA TYR A 41 -1.98 0.97 -4.88
C TYR A 41 -1.72 0.51 -3.44
N VAL A 42 -2.40 1.14 -2.47
CA VAL A 42 -2.36 0.73 -1.05
C VAL A 42 -2.99 -0.64 -0.85
N GLU A 43 -4.14 -0.91 -1.45
CA GLU A 43 -4.79 -2.22 -1.38
C GLU A 43 -3.90 -3.33 -1.97
N LEU A 44 -3.27 -3.07 -3.12
CA LEU A 44 -2.33 -4.02 -3.72
C LEU A 44 -1.09 -4.25 -2.84
N GLU A 45 -0.52 -3.20 -2.27
CA GLU A 45 0.63 -3.32 -1.35
C GLU A 45 0.29 -4.15 -0.10
N ILE A 46 -0.91 -3.98 0.46
CA ILE A 46 -1.38 -4.79 1.59
C ILE A 46 -1.50 -6.26 1.16
N ALA A 47 -2.18 -6.53 0.04
CA ALA A 47 -2.37 -7.88 -0.47
C ALA A 47 -1.04 -8.60 -0.74
N GLU A 48 -0.07 -7.93 -1.37
CA GLU A 48 1.26 -8.49 -1.62
C GLU A 48 1.99 -8.86 -0.32
N ARG A 49 1.87 -8.03 0.73
CA ARG A 49 2.46 -8.31 2.04
C ARG A 49 1.78 -9.48 2.75
N GLU A 50 0.47 -9.58 2.67
CA GLU A 50 -0.29 -10.70 3.23
C GLU A 50 0.07 -12.02 2.54
N ILE A 51 0.15 -12.02 1.19
CA ILE A 51 0.61 -13.18 0.41
C ILE A 51 2.03 -13.56 0.81
N ALA A 52 2.96 -12.59 0.92
CA ALA A 52 4.33 -12.85 1.34
C ALA A 52 4.43 -13.41 2.77
N HIS A 53 3.52 -13.02 3.66
CA HIS A 53 3.44 -13.56 5.01
C HIS A 53 2.95 -15.01 5.02
N LEU A 54 1.98 -15.35 4.19
CA LEU A 54 1.42 -16.70 4.07
C LEU A 54 2.34 -17.68 3.30
N ALA A 55 3.16 -17.17 2.39
CA ALA A 55 4.10 -17.97 1.60
C ALA A 55 5.38 -18.36 2.37
N LYS A 56 5.50 -17.96 3.64
CA LYS A 56 6.63 -18.24 4.53
C LYS A 56 6.32 -19.41 5.46
#